data_AF-A0A3P6UBS8-F1
#
_entry.id   AF-A0A3P6UBS8-F1
#
_cell.length_a   1.000
_cell.length_b   1.000
_cell.length_c   1.000
_cell.angle_alpha   90.00
_cell.angle_beta   90.00
_cell.angle_gamma   90.00
#
_symmetry.space_group_name_H-M   'P 1'
#
loop_
_entity.id
_entity.type
_entity.pdbx_description
1 polymer ?
#
loop_
_entity_poly.entity_id
_entity_poly.type
_entity_poly.pdbx_seq_one_letter_code
_entity_poly.pdbx_strand_id
1 'polypeptide(L)'
;LYKDLKDHEQKIKHYEQKVQQFNEFSDNVLIENSFETNDRLNRELKVHHSNIMDSYEKLHQKVVQMSQKMFNNEKVENLWHLAVQNSNFTASELESIRVELNHFDKRLEKMKYHDEELKITKKEQEKLGKFNVFDEDVSSFEEENKRLGRKLRKLENYLETKIVHTEL
;
A
#
# COMPACT_ATOMS: atom_id res chain seq x y z
N LEU A 1 0.40 -14.80 -7.85
CA LEU A 1 1.47 -14.73 -6.84
C LEU A 1 2.28 -16.01 -6.73
N TYR A 2 1.76 -17.14 -6.20
CA TYR A 2 2.56 -18.38 -6.05
C TYR A 2 3.18 -18.88 -7.37
N LYS A 3 2.39 -18.90 -8.46
CA LYS A 3 2.88 -19.26 -9.80
C LYS A 3 3.97 -18.31 -10.30
N ASP A 4 3.76 -17.00 -10.15
CA ASP A 4 4.73 -15.98 -10.58
C ASP A 4 6.06 -16.06 -9.80
N LEU A 5 5.97 -16.39 -8.50
CA LEU A 5 7.12 -16.56 -7.61
C LEU A 5 7.93 -17.81 -8.00
N LYS A 6 7.24 -18.90 -8.30
CA LYS A 6 7.85 -20.14 -8.80
C LYS A 6 8.54 -19.94 -10.15
N ASP A 7 7.91 -19.18 -11.06
CA ASP A 7 8.50 -18.85 -12.36
C ASP A 7 9.76 -17.95 -12.21
N HIS A 8 9.75 -16.99 -11.28
CA HIS A 8 10.91 -16.16 -10.95
C HIS A 8 12.06 -17.01 -10.37
N GLU A 9 11.75 -17.92 -9.45
CA GLU A 9 12.72 -18.86 -8.87
C GLU A 9 13.38 -19.74 -9.95
N GLN A 10 12.59 -20.23 -10.92
CA GLN A 10 13.11 -21.00 -12.05
C GLN A 10 14.06 -20.17 -12.93
N LYS A 11 13.75 -18.89 -13.17
CA LYS A 11 14.62 -17.98 -13.94
C LYS A 11 15.95 -17.70 -13.24
N ILE A 12 15.93 -17.53 -11.91
CA ILE A 12 17.16 -17.40 -11.10
C ILE A 12 18.03 -18.64 -11.26
N LYS A 13 17.46 -19.84 -11.06
CA LYS A 13 18.20 -21.11 -11.19
C LYS A 13 18.86 -21.26 -12.57
N HIS A 14 18.16 -20.84 -13.61
CA HIS A 14 18.70 -20.90 -14.97
C HIS A 14 19.85 -19.90 -15.20
N TYR A 15 19.75 -18.69 -14.64
CA TYR A 15 20.85 -17.73 -14.67
C TYR A 15 22.07 -18.22 -13.90
N GLU A 16 21.88 -18.80 -12.71
CA GLU A 16 22.96 -19.39 -11.92
C GLU A 16 23.69 -20.50 -12.68
N GLN A 17 22.96 -21.38 -13.37
CA GLN A 17 23.53 -22.41 -14.26
C GLN A 17 24.37 -21.79 -15.39
N LYS A 18 23.90 -20.69 -15.98
CA LYS A 18 24.63 -19.97 -17.04
C LYS A 18 25.88 -19.26 -16.53
N VAL A 19 25.86 -18.72 -15.32
CA VAL A 19 27.05 -18.16 -14.64
C VAL A 19 28.07 -19.25 -14.39
N GLN A 20 27.65 -20.42 -13.92
CA GLN A 20 28.55 -21.56 -13.71
C GLN A 20 29.23 -22.00 -15.01
N GLN A 21 28.46 -22.14 -16.09
CA GLN A 21 29.00 -22.46 -17.42
C GLN A 21 29.99 -21.40 -17.94
N PHE A 22 29.70 -20.12 -17.68
CA PHE A 22 30.61 -19.03 -18.05
C PHE A 22 31.93 -19.08 -17.26
N ASN A 23 31.86 -19.31 -15.94
CA ASN A 23 33.05 -19.41 -15.09
C ASN A 23 33.89 -20.64 -15.45
N GLU A 24 33.27 -21.80 -15.64
CA GLU A 24 33.94 -23.02 -16.09
C GLU A 24 34.61 -22.84 -17.45
N PHE A 25 34.00 -22.07 -18.36
CA PHE A 25 34.58 -21.77 -19.67
C PHE A 25 35.70 -20.72 -19.58
N SER A 26 35.57 -19.73 -18.71
CA SER A 26 36.60 -18.72 -18.47
C SER A 26 37.85 -19.31 -17.83
N ASP A 27 37.69 -20.28 -16.92
CA ASP A 27 38.80 -20.93 -16.23
C ASP A 27 39.58 -21.92 -17.11
N ASN A 28 39.00 -22.38 -18.23
CA ASN A 28 39.53 -23.50 -19.02
C ASN A 28 40.21 -23.15 -20.35
N VAL A 29 40.51 -21.88 -20.70
CA VAL A 29 40.84 -21.59 -22.12
C VAL A 29 42.18 -20.89 -22.39
N LEU A 30 43.15 -21.73 -22.82
CA LEU A 30 44.12 -21.48 -23.90
C LEU A 30 43.61 -22.13 -25.21
N ILE A 31 42.56 -21.59 -25.84
CA ILE A 31 42.00 -22.08 -27.13
C ILE A 31 41.67 -20.90 -28.04
N GLU A 32 41.96 -21.07 -29.34
CA GLU A 32 41.98 -20.09 -30.44
C GLU A 32 40.62 -19.42 -30.77
N ASN A 33 39.49 -19.93 -30.23
CA ASN A 33 38.12 -19.37 -30.41
C ASN A 33 37.45 -18.90 -29.09
N SER A 34 38.25 -18.69 -28.03
CA SER A 34 37.79 -18.28 -26.69
C SER A 34 36.95 -16.99 -26.69
N PHE A 35 37.34 -16.03 -27.53
CA PHE A 35 36.75 -14.68 -27.49
C PHE A 35 35.30 -14.67 -27.99
N GLU A 36 35.01 -15.31 -29.12
CA GLU A 36 33.66 -15.35 -29.71
C GLU A 36 32.68 -16.15 -28.85
N THR A 37 33.16 -17.23 -28.24
CA THR A 37 32.39 -18.07 -27.33
C THR A 37 32.12 -17.37 -26.00
N ASN A 38 33.09 -16.66 -25.45
CA ASN A 38 32.92 -15.83 -24.25
C ASN A 38 31.97 -14.64 -24.50
N ASP A 39 32.08 -13.95 -25.64
CA ASP A 39 31.17 -12.86 -26.01
C ASP A 39 29.73 -13.36 -26.17
N ARG A 40 29.52 -14.54 -26.77
CA ARG A 40 28.20 -15.18 -26.83
C ARG A 40 27.62 -15.46 -25.44
N LEU A 41 28.40 -16.10 -24.56
CA LEU A 41 27.96 -16.41 -23.20
C LEU A 41 27.68 -15.14 -22.38
N ASN A 42 28.48 -14.09 -22.55
CA ASN A 42 28.25 -12.79 -21.91
C ASN A 42 26.95 -12.13 -22.38
N ARG A 43 26.62 -12.22 -23.67
CA ARG A 43 25.35 -11.73 -24.21
C ARG A 43 24.16 -12.51 -23.65
N GLU A 44 24.25 -13.85 -23.62
CA GLU A 44 23.24 -14.70 -22.99
C GLU A 44 23.04 -14.32 -21.52
N LEU A 45 24.13 -14.12 -20.78
CA LEU A 45 24.09 -13.77 -19.37
C LEU A 45 23.38 -12.44 -19.13
N LYS A 46 23.69 -11.41 -19.94
CA LYS A 46 23.00 -10.11 -19.89
C LYS A 46 21.50 -10.23 -20.16
N VAL A 47 21.11 -11.04 -21.15
CA VAL A 47 19.69 -11.28 -21.46
C VAL A 47 18.98 -11.97 -20.29
N HIS A 48 19.58 -12.99 -19.69
CA HIS A 48 19.01 -13.68 -18.53
C HIS A 48 18.92 -12.77 -17.30
N HIS A 49 19.93 -11.94 -17.07
CA HIS A 49 19.91 -10.94 -16.01
C HIS A 49 18.76 -9.94 -16.20
N SER A 50 18.60 -9.40 -17.41
CA SER A 50 17.48 -8.51 -17.75
C SER A 50 16.13 -9.20 -17.51
N ASN A 51 16.00 -10.45 -17.93
CA ASN A 51 14.77 -11.23 -17.75
C ASN A 51 14.43 -11.48 -16.27
N ILE A 52 15.44 -11.66 -15.42
CA ILE A 52 15.25 -11.76 -13.96
C ILE A 52 14.75 -10.44 -13.42
N MET A 53 15.43 -9.33 -13.74
CA MET A 53 15.05 -7.99 -13.28
C MET A 53 13.62 -7.62 -13.71
N ASP A 54 13.25 -7.90 -14.97
CA ASP A 54 11.89 -7.68 -15.46
C ASP A 54 10.85 -8.52 -14.72
N SER A 55 11.19 -9.77 -14.39
CA SER A 55 10.28 -10.64 -13.64
C SER A 55 10.17 -10.24 -12.16
N TYR A 56 11.25 -9.76 -11.56
CA TYR A 56 11.28 -9.21 -10.22
C TYR A 56 10.44 -7.94 -10.14
N GLU A 57 10.64 -7.00 -11.06
CA GLU A 57 9.89 -5.74 -11.11
C GLU A 57 8.39 -5.99 -11.25
N LYS A 58 7.98 -6.93 -12.12
CA LYS A 58 6.57 -7.34 -12.24
C LYS A 58 6.02 -7.95 -10.96
N LEU A 59 6.83 -8.75 -10.25
CA LEU A 59 6.44 -9.34 -8.98
C LEU A 59 6.33 -8.28 -7.90
N HIS A 60 7.29 -7.35 -7.84
CA HIS A 60 7.30 -6.22 -6.92
C HIS A 60 6.07 -5.33 -7.14
N GLN A 61 5.77 -4.96 -8.38
CA GLN A 61 4.57 -4.19 -8.72
C GLN A 61 3.29 -4.93 -8.33
N LYS A 62 3.18 -6.24 -8.58
CA LYS A 62 2.03 -7.04 -8.14
C LYS A 62 1.91 -7.08 -6.62
N VAL A 63 3.01 -7.26 -5.89
CA VAL A 63 3.02 -7.26 -4.42
C VAL A 63 2.62 -5.88 -3.89
N VAL A 64 3.16 -4.81 -4.46
CA VAL A 64 2.84 -3.43 -4.10
C VAL A 64 1.37 -3.11 -4.38
N GLN A 65 0.83 -3.56 -5.52
CA GLN A 65 -0.59 -3.43 -5.87
C GLN A 65 -1.50 -4.28 -4.96
N MET A 66 -1.08 -5.50 -4.62
CA MET A 66 -1.81 -6.34 -3.66
C MET A 66 -1.73 -5.79 -2.23
N SER A 67 -0.66 -5.06 -1.91
CA SER A 67 -0.48 -4.34 -0.65
C SER A 67 -0.98 -2.89 -0.72
N GLN A 68 -1.61 -2.46 -1.82
CA GLN A 68 -2.39 -1.23 -1.78
C GLN A 68 -3.54 -1.51 -0.83
N LYS A 69 -3.34 -1.09 0.42
CA LYS A 69 -4.37 -1.16 1.44
C LYS A 69 -5.65 -0.60 0.85
N MET A 70 -6.70 -1.39 0.91
CA MET A 70 -7.99 -1.02 0.34
C MET A 70 -8.57 0.23 1.03
N PHE A 71 -8.13 0.47 2.27
CA PHE A 71 -8.40 1.63 3.09
C PHE A 71 -7.09 2.11 3.74
N ASN A 72 -6.92 3.42 3.88
CA ASN A 72 -5.73 4.00 4.52
C ASN A 72 -5.73 3.72 6.04
N ASN A 73 -6.91 3.74 6.66
CA ASN A 73 -7.10 3.50 8.07
C ASN A 73 -7.29 2.01 8.39
N GLU A 74 -6.45 1.49 9.29
CA GLU A 74 -6.48 0.09 9.74
C GLU A 74 -7.83 -0.31 10.39
N LYS A 75 -8.49 0.61 11.10
CA LYS A 75 -9.80 0.33 11.69
C LYS A 75 -10.87 0.11 10.62
N VAL A 76 -10.82 0.87 9.53
CA VAL A 76 -11.75 0.72 8.40
C VAL A 76 -11.49 -0.59 7.66
N GLU A 77 -10.22 -0.96 7.49
CA GLU A 77 -9.81 -2.25 6.94
C GLU A 77 -10.32 -3.42 7.78
N ASN A 78 -10.22 -3.33 9.12
CA ASN A 78 -10.76 -4.34 10.03
C ASN A 78 -12.29 -4.46 9.91
N LEU A 79 -13.02 -3.34 9.80
CA LEU A 79 -14.47 -3.35 9.58
C LEU A 79 -14.84 -4.03 8.26
N TRP A 80 -14.06 -3.77 7.20
CA TRP A 80 -14.27 -4.44 5.92
C TRP A 80 -14.05 -5.95 6.01
N HIS A 81 -13.00 -6.39 6.70
CA HIS A 81 -12.75 -7.81 6.93
C HIS A 81 -13.90 -8.49 7.67
N LEU A 82 -14.44 -7.85 8.71
CA LEU A 82 -15.62 -8.35 9.44
C LEU A 82 -16.85 -8.43 8.54
N ALA A 83 -17.08 -7.43 7.68
CA ALA A 83 -18.19 -7.44 6.74
C ALA A 83 -18.09 -8.59 5.73
N VAL A 84 -16.89 -8.83 5.18
CA VAL A 84 -16.66 -9.92 4.21
C VAL A 84 -16.77 -11.31 4.86
N GLN A 85 -16.39 -11.45 6.13
CA GLN A 85 -16.53 -12.70 6.88
C GLN A 85 -17.98 -13.04 7.22
N ASN A 86 -18.85 -12.04 7.28
CA ASN A 86 -20.26 -12.23 7.60
C ASN A 86 -21.03 -12.74 6.37
N SER A 87 -21.50 -14.00 6.42
CA SER A 87 -22.23 -14.64 5.31
C SER A 87 -23.65 -14.11 5.08
N ASN A 88 -24.13 -13.21 5.94
CA ASN A 88 -25.49 -12.66 5.87
C ASN A 88 -25.62 -11.54 4.82
N PHE A 89 -24.51 -10.99 4.32
CA PHE A 89 -24.55 -9.93 3.31
C PHE A 89 -24.55 -10.49 1.89
N THR A 90 -25.44 -9.95 1.07
CA THR A 90 -25.39 -10.14 -0.38
C THR A 90 -24.23 -9.35 -0.99
N ALA A 91 -23.83 -9.72 -2.22
CA ALA A 91 -22.79 -9.00 -2.95
C ALA A 91 -23.12 -7.50 -3.15
N SER A 92 -24.40 -7.15 -3.31
CA SER A 92 -24.85 -5.77 -3.43
C SER A 92 -24.71 -4.98 -2.12
N GLU A 93 -24.99 -5.62 -0.98
CA GLU A 93 -24.85 -5.00 0.33
C GLU A 93 -23.39 -4.81 0.71
N LEU A 94 -22.53 -5.79 0.39
CA LEU A 94 -21.08 -5.66 0.56
C LEU A 94 -20.53 -4.48 -0.25
N GLU A 95 -20.98 -4.29 -1.48
CA GLU A 95 -20.54 -3.13 -2.27
C GLU A 95 -21.05 -1.81 -1.67
N SER A 96 -22.28 -1.77 -1.15
CA SER A 96 -22.78 -0.59 -0.41
C SER A 96 -21.92 -0.29 0.81
N ILE A 97 -21.60 -1.32 1.62
CA ILE A 97 -20.76 -1.21 2.82
C ILE A 97 -19.37 -0.73 2.43
N ARG A 98 -18.79 -1.25 1.35
CA ARG A 98 -17.48 -0.82 0.82
C ARG A 98 -17.47 0.67 0.51
N VAL A 99 -18.49 1.17 -0.18
CA VAL A 99 -18.61 2.60 -0.53
C VAL A 99 -18.76 3.45 0.73
N GLU A 100 -19.57 3.02 1.69
CA GLU A 100 -19.74 3.69 2.99
C GLU A 100 -18.42 3.75 3.78
N LEU A 101 -17.67 2.65 3.84
CA LEU A 101 -16.36 2.57 4.49
C LEU A 101 -15.33 3.46 3.80
N ASN A 102 -15.33 3.54 2.47
CA ASN A 102 -14.44 4.43 1.73
C ASN A 102 -14.73 5.91 2.02
N HIS A 103 -16.01 6.28 2.14
CA HIS A 103 -16.38 7.62 2.57
C HIS A 103 -15.97 7.90 4.02
N PHE A 104 -16.06 6.91 4.90
CA PHE A 104 -15.62 7.04 6.28
C PHE A 104 -14.11 7.22 6.38
N ASP A 105 -13.32 6.43 5.66
CA ASP A 105 -11.85 6.52 5.58
C ASP A 105 -11.38 7.91 5.16
N LYS A 106 -11.94 8.44 4.06
CA LYS A 106 -11.63 9.80 3.58
C LYS A 106 -11.98 10.89 4.60
N ARG A 107 -13.06 10.71 5.36
CA ARG A 107 -13.45 11.67 6.40
C ARG A 107 -12.53 11.60 7.62
N LEU A 108 -12.04 10.42 7.99
CA LEU A 108 -11.02 10.26 9.03
C LEU A 108 -9.71 10.94 8.63
N GLU A 109 -9.28 10.77 7.39
CA GLU A 109 -8.10 11.45 6.86
C GLU A 109 -8.25 12.97 6.90
N LYS A 110 -9.41 13.50 6.46
CA LYS A 110 -9.70 14.94 6.55
C LYS A 110 -9.69 15.45 7.99
N MET A 111 -10.26 14.70 8.93
CA MET A 111 -10.25 15.07 10.35
C MET A 111 -8.83 15.14 10.91
N LYS A 112 -8.00 14.14 10.57
CA LYS A 112 -6.59 14.14 10.98
C LYS A 112 -5.84 15.36 10.47
N TYR A 113 -6.07 15.75 9.21
CA TYR A 113 -5.50 16.96 8.63
C TYR A 113 -5.94 18.23 9.39
N HIS A 114 -7.24 18.38 9.69
CA HIS A 114 -7.73 19.52 10.47
C HIS A 114 -7.16 19.55 11.90
N ASP A 115 -7.01 18.39 12.55
CA ASP A 115 -6.40 18.29 13.89
C ASP A 115 -4.93 18.74 13.88
N GLU A 116 -4.18 18.37 12.84
CA GLU A 116 -2.80 18.80 12.63
C GLU A 116 -2.71 20.31 12.36
N GLU A 117 -3.59 20.84 11.50
CA GLU A 117 -3.68 22.27 11.19
C GLU A 117 -4.00 23.09 12.45
N LEU A 118 -5.03 22.72 13.22
CA LEU A 118 -5.37 23.34 14.50
C LEU A 118 -4.19 23.34 15.48
N LYS A 119 -3.44 22.24 15.53
CA LYS A 119 -2.27 22.12 16.41
C LYS A 119 -1.15 23.07 15.99
N ILE A 120 -0.97 23.31 14.69
CA ILE A 120 0.00 24.27 14.18
C ILE A 120 -0.46 25.69 14.52
N THR A 121 -1.70 26.04 14.20
CA THR A 121 -2.25 27.39 14.44
C THR A 121 -2.23 27.76 15.92
N LYS A 122 -2.60 26.84 16.82
CA LYS A 122 -2.52 27.06 18.27
C LYS A 122 -1.09 27.33 18.74
N LYS A 123 -0.10 26.58 18.23
CA LYS A 123 1.31 26.83 18.56
C LYS A 123 1.81 28.18 18.06
N GLU A 124 1.33 28.64 16.92
CA GLU A 124 1.68 29.96 16.39
C GLU A 124 1.04 31.08 17.22
N GLN A 125 -0.22 30.90 17.63
CA GLN A 125 -0.92 31.82 18.53
C GLN A 125 -0.21 31.95 19.89
N GLU A 126 0.21 30.83 20.48
CA GLU A 126 0.99 30.82 21.73
C GLU A 126 2.29 31.61 21.61
N LYS A 127 2.95 31.58 20.44
CA LYS A 127 4.18 32.34 20.18
C LYS A 127 3.94 33.84 19.97
N LEU A 128 2.81 34.22 19.36
CA LEU A 128 2.49 35.60 19.01
C LEU A 128 1.83 36.39 20.16
N GLY A 129 1.31 35.71 21.19
CA GLY A 129 0.68 36.34 22.35
C GLY A 129 -0.77 36.80 22.12
N LYS A 130 -1.46 37.21 23.20
CA LYS A 130 -2.92 37.48 23.28
C LYS A 130 -3.48 38.63 22.40
N PHE A 131 -2.71 39.23 21.51
CA PHE A 131 -3.09 40.50 20.85
C PHE A 131 -3.57 40.35 19.40
N ASN A 132 -4.09 39.19 19.02
CA ASN A 132 -4.45 38.91 17.62
C ASN A 132 -5.96 38.65 17.43
N VAL A 133 -6.53 39.31 16.42
CA VAL A 133 -7.90 39.16 15.89
C VAL A 133 -8.20 37.73 15.39
N PHE A 134 -7.18 36.89 15.24
CA PHE A 134 -7.28 35.49 14.80
C PHE A 134 -7.88 34.53 15.85
N ASP A 135 -8.10 34.95 17.10
CA ASP A 135 -8.59 34.08 18.18
C ASP A 135 -10.02 33.56 17.91
N GLU A 136 -10.88 34.41 17.35
CA GLU A 136 -12.28 34.06 17.05
C GLU A 136 -12.40 33.06 15.88
N ASP A 137 -11.56 33.21 14.84
CA ASP A 137 -11.51 32.28 13.71
C ASP A 137 -11.00 30.89 14.12
N VAL A 138 -9.97 30.84 14.99
CA VAL A 138 -9.44 29.57 15.52
C VAL A 138 -10.47 28.87 16.40
N SER A 139 -11.19 29.61 17.24
CA SER A 139 -12.25 29.07 18.08
C SER A 139 -13.39 28.48 17.24
N SER A 140 -13.85 29.21 16.21
CA SER A 140 -14.88 28.74 15.28
C SER A 140 -14.46 27.47 14.54
N PHE A 141 -13.21 27.43 14.05
CA PHE A 141 -12.66 26.25 13.37
C PHE A 141 -12.54 25.04 14.31
N GLU A 142 -12.14 25.26 15.57
CA GLU A 142 -12.10 24.20 16.59
C GLU A 142 -13.50 23.62 16.88
N GLU A 143 -14.53 24.47 16.97
CA GLU A 143 -15.90 24.03 17.16
C GLU A 143 -16.42 23.21 15.97
N GLU A 144 -16.15 23.65 14.74
CA GLU A 144 -16.50 22.90 13.54
C GLU A 144 -15.81 21.54 13.54
N ASN A 145 -14.51 21.50 13.84
CA ASN A 145 -13.76 20.26 13.86
C ASN A 145 -14.26 19.29 14.95
N LYS A 146 -14.61 19.80 16.15
CA LYS A 146 -15.30 19.01 17.19
C LYS A 146 -16.64 18.46 16.70
N ARG A 147 -17.42 19.25 15.95
CA ARG A 147 -18.70 18.81 15.38
C ARG A 147 -18.49 17.71 14.34
N LEU A 148 -17.47 17.82 13.50
CA LEU A 148 -17.07 16.78 12.55
C LEU A 148 -16.68 15.48 13.26
N GLY A 149 -15.85 15.56 14.31
CA GLY A 149 -15.47 14.41 15.13
C GLY A 149 -16.68 13.69 15.75
N ARG A 150 -17.67 14.44 16.27
CA ARG A 150 -18.93 13.85 16.79
C ARG A 150 -19.72 13.14 15.69
N LYS A 151 -19.78 13.69 14.47
CA LYS A 151 -20.45 13.06 13.33
C LYS A 151 -19.71 11.78 12.90
N LEU A 152 -18.38 11.80 12.92
CA LEU A 152 -17.57 10.64 12.57
C LEU A 152 -17.75 9.50 13.56
N ARG A 153 -17.74 9.79 14.87
CA ARG A 153 -18.02 8.78 15.90
C ARG A 153 -19.42 8.15 15.76
N LYS A 154 -20.42 8.94 15.35
CA LYS A 154 -21.77 8.40 15.07
C LYS A 154 -21.77 7.48 13.85
N LEU A 155 -21.05 7.86 12.79
CA LEU A 155 -20.92 7.05 11.58
C LEU A 155 -20.15 5.76 11.86
N GLU A 156 -19.09 5.84 12.65
CA GLU A 156 -18.30 4.72 13.14
C GLU A 156 -19.19 3.72 13.89
N ASN A 157 -19.92 4.16 14.92
CA ASN A 157 -20.83 3.28 15.66
C ASN A 157 -21.93 2.67 14.77
N TYR A 158 -22.44 3.44 13.80
CA TYR A 158 -23.42 2.94 12.84
C TYR A 158 -22.82 1.85 11.96
N LEU A 159 -21.60 2.02 11.45
CA LEU A 159 -20.92 1.03 10.62
C LEU A 159 -20.56 -0.22 11.45
N GLU A 160 -20.05 -0.05 12.66
CA GLU A 160 -19.79 -1.14 13.59
C GLU A 160 -21.07 -1.94 13.86
N THR A 161 -22.17 -1.26 14.20
CA THR A 161 -23.45 -1.93 14.45
C THR A 161 -23.98 -2.64 13.20
N LYS A 162 -23.93 -1.97 12.04
CA LYS A 162 -24.41 -2.53 10.78
C LYS A 162 -23.62 -3.77 10.35
N ILE A 163 -22.32 -3.82 10.63
CA ILE A 163 -21.42 -4.90 10.21
C ILE A 163 -21.38 -6.05 11.22
N VAL A 164 -21.37 -5.73 12.52
CA VAL A 164 -21.17 -6.69 13.62
C VAL A 164 -22.49 -7.17 14.22
N HIS A 165 -23.54 -6.33 14.26
CA HIS A 165 -24.81 -6.64 14.93
C HIS A 165 -25.96 -7.02 14.00
N THR A 166 -25.69 -7.32 12.72
CA THR A 166 -26.66 -7.94 11.80
C THR A 166 -26.99 -9.41 12.14
N GLU A 167 -26.58 -9.91 13.30
CA GLU A 167 -26.95 -11.24 13.84
C GLU A 167 -28.32 -11.28 14.56
N LEU A 168 -29.27 -10.38 14.25
CA LEU A 168 -30.61 -10.41 14.84
C LEU A 168 -31.71 -10.61 13.80
#